data_AF-A0A7C7QDM8-F1
#
_entry.id   AF-A0A7C7QDM8-F1
#
_cell.length_a   1.000
_cell.length_b   1.000
_cell.length_c   1.000
_cell.angle_alpha   90.00
_cell.angle_beta   90.00
_cell.angle_gamma   90.00
#
_symmetry.space_group_name_H-M   'P 1'
#
loop_
_entity.id
_entity.type
_entity.pdbx_description
1 polymer ?
#
loop_
_entity_poly.entity_id
_entity_poly.type
_entity_poly.pdbx_seq_one_letter_code
_entity_poly.pdbx_strand_id
1 'polypeptide(L)' 'MRERACTQCKTLFYGNICPTCKSTGHSEDFSGLLIVLDPEKSEIAKKVEIKTPGRYALKVR' A
#
# COMPACT_ATOMS: atom_id res chain seq x y z
N MET A 1 10.38 -14.33 -1.87
CA MET A 1 10.03 -13.12 -2.64
C MET A 1 9.88 -11.99 -1.64
N ARG A 2 10.51 -10.81 -1.85
CA ARG A 2 10.37 -9.67 -0.93
C ARG A 2 9.08 -8.91 -1.23
N GLU A 3 8.36 -8.54 -0.17
CA GLU A 3 7.25 -7.60 -0.26
C GLU A 3 7.82 -6.20 -0.51
N ARG A 4 7.19 -5.44 -1.39
CA ARG A 4 7.65 -4.09 -1.77
C ARG A 4 6.52 -3.10 -1.62
N ALA A 5 6.83 -1.87 -1.24
CA ALA A 5 5.86 -0.79 -1.17
C ALA A 5 5.96 0.10 -2.40
N CYS A 6 4.82 0.42 -3.01
CA CYS A 6 4.79 1.46 -4.03
C CYS A 6 5.09 2.82 -3.42
N THR A 7 5.98 3.61 -4.02
CA THR A 7 6.29 4.96 -3.52
C THR A 7 5.16 5.97 -3.75
N GLN A 8 4.26 5.69 -4.71
CA GLN A 8 3.11 6.57 -5.01
C GLN A 8 1.87 6.25 -4.18
N CYS A 9 1.38 5.01 -4.22
CA CYS A 9 0.13 4.63 -3.54
C CYS A 9 0.35 3.87 -2.23
N LYS A 10 1.61 3.59 -1.85
CA LYS A 10 1.99 2.84 -0.64
C LYS A 10 1.44 1.42 -0.57
N THR A 11 0.78 0.92 -1.60
CA THR A 11 0.32 -0.47 -1.67
C THR A 11 1.51 -1.40 -1.58
N LEU A 12 1.37 -2.44 -0.74
CA LEU A 12 2.30 -3.54 -0.65
C LEU A 12 1.94 -4.61 -1.67
N PHE A 13 2.90 -4.97 -2.51
CA PHE A 13 2.71 -5.95 -3.55
C PHE A 13 3.99 -6.75 -3.79
N TYR A 14 3.85 -7.85 -4.52
CA TYR A 14 4.94 -8.69 -4.98
C TYR A 14 5.08 -8.52 -6.50
N GLY A 15 6.30 -8.28 -6.98
CA GLY A 15 6.59 -8.07 -8.40
C GLY A 15 7.24 -6.72 -8.69
N ASN A 16 7.31 -6.37 -9.98
CA ASN A 16 7.99 -5.14 -10.44
C ASN A 16 7.03 -3.97 -10.72
N ILE A 17 5.74 -4.25 -10.91
CA ILE A 17 4.72 -3.26 -11.29
C ILE A 17 3.61 -3.27 -10.24
N CYS A 18 3.27 -2.11 -9.71
CA CYS A 18 2.19 -1.98 -8.74
C CYS A 18 0.84 -2.35 -9.39
N PRO A 19 0.04 -3.27 -8.82
CA PRO A 19 -1.24 -3.65 -9.39
C PRO A 19 -2.30 -2.54 -9.29
N THR A 20 -2.13 -1.58 -8.37
CA THR A 20 -3.11 -0.51 -8.13
C THR A 20 -2.89 0.69 -9.04
N CYS A 21 -1.68 1.24 -9.10
CA CYS A 21 -1.37 2.45 -9.87
C CYS A 21 -0.54 2.19 -11.14
N LYS A 22 -0.13 0.93 -11.40
CA LYS A 22 0.76 0.53 -12.51
C LYS A 22 2.12 1.21 -12.52
N SER A 23 2.51 1.83 -11.41
CA SER A 23 3.84 2.42 -11.25
C SER A 23 4.91 1.34 -11.15
N THR A 24 6.06 1.63 -11.74
CA THR A 24 7.30 0.85 -11.56
C THR A 24 8.11 1.34 -10.36
N GLY A 25 7.73 2.48 -9.76
CA GLY A 25 8.38 3.03 -8.57
C GLY A 25 7.99 2.25 -7.31
N HIS A 26 8.93 1.47 -6.79
CA HIS A 26 8.76 0.69 -5.57
C HIS A 26 10.03 0.72 -4.71
N SER A 27 9.84 0.60 -3.40
CA SER A 27 10.92 0.54 -2.41
C SER A 27 10.75 -0.72 -1.56
N GLU A 28 11.87 -1.36 -1.23
CA GLU A 28 11.91 -2.47 -0.27
C GLU A 28 12.01 -1.95 1.17
N ASP A 29 12.48 -0.71 1.37
CA ASP A 29 12.62 -0.08 2.67
C ASP A 29 11.35 0.73 3.01
N PHE A 30 10.38 0.03 3.59
CA PHE A 30 9.19 0.64 4.15
C PHE A 30 8.99 0.25 5.61
N SER A 31 8.17 1.01 6.33
CA SER A 31 7.88 0.78 7.74
C SER A 31 6.42 1.06 8.04
N GLY A 32 5.87 0.25 8.94
CA GLY A 32 4.46 0.27 9.31
C GLY A 32 3.59 -0.45 8.28
N LEU A 33 2.72 -1.34 8.77
CA LEU A 33 1.81 -2.14 7.97
C LEU A 33 0.37 -1.74 8.31
N LEU A 34 -0.39 -1.38 7.31
CA LEU A 34 -1.83 -1.12 7.41
C LEU A 34 -2.55 -2.14 6.52
N ILE A 35 -3.43 -2.93 7.13
CA ILE A 35 -4.29 -3.87 6.40
C ILE A 35 -5.70 -3.32 6.43
N VAL A 36 -6.22 -2.95 5.27
CA VAL A 36 -7.59 -2.49 5.10
C VAL A 36 -8.42 -3.66 4.59
N LEU A 37 -9.31 -4.17 5.44
CA LEU A 37 -10.25 -5.23 5.09
C LEU A 37 -11.52 -4.65 4.44
N ASP A 38 -12.08 -3.60 5.05
CA ASP A 38 -13.28 -2.91 4.60
C ASP A 38 -13.03 -1.39 4.64
N PRO A 39 -12.81 -0.74 3.48
CA PRO A 39 -12.54 0.69 3.44
C PRO A 39 -13.78 1.54 3.81
N GLU A 40 -15.00 1.02 3.65
CA GLU A 40 -16.22 1.77 3.97
C GLU A 40 -16.50 1.80 5.47
N LYS A 41 -16.17 0.72 6.18
CA LYS A 41 -16.33 0.63 7.65
C LYS A 41 -15.10 1.09 8.44
N SER A 42 -13.93 1.14 7.82
CA SER A 42 -12.69 1.52 8.50
C SER A 42 -12.51 3.05 8.55
N GLU A 43 -12.56 3.62 9.75
CA GLU A 43 -12.20 5.04 9.97
C GLU A 43 -10.74 5.32 9.60
N ILE A 44 -9.86 4.36 9.83
CA ILE A 44 -8.44 4.49 9.48
C ILE A 44 -8.33 4.61 7.96
N ALA A 45 -8.98 3.72 7.20
CA ALA A 45 -8.96 3.77 5.74
C ALA A 45 -9.49 5.12 5.21
N LYS A 46 -10.55 5.66 5.81
CA LYS A 46 -11.08 6.99 5.48
C LYS A 46 -10.07 8.11 5.75
N LYS A 47 -9.37 8.06 6.89
CA LYS A 47 -8.36 9.07 7.24
C LYS A 47 -7.15 9.08 6.30
N VAL A 48 -6.75 7.92 5.77
CA VAL A 48 -5.68 7.81 4.76
C VAL A 48 -6.20 7.77 3.32
N GLU A 49 -7.49 8.05 3.11
CA GLU A 49 -8.14 8.10 1.80
C GLU A 49 -7.99 6.81 0.97
N ILE A 50 -7.86 5.66 1.64
CA ILE A 50 -7.76 4.35 1.00
C ILE A 50 -9.18 3.87 0.67
N LYS A 51 -9.45 3.71 -0.62
CA LYS A 51 -10.76 3.26 -1.15
C LYS A 51 -10.78 1.78 -1.52
N THR A 52 -9.63 1.11 -1.50
CA THR A 52 -9.51 -0.29 -1.89
C THR A 52 -9.04 -1.14 -0.72
N PRO A 53 -9.59 -2.35 -0.55
CA PRO A 53 -9.06 -3.29 0.42
C PRO A 53 -7.68 -3.77 -0.03
N GLY A 54 -6.76 -3.93 0.93
CA GLY A 54 -5.39 -4.30 0.63
C GLY A 54 -4.41 -4.06 1.77
N ARG A 55 -3.14 -4.36 1.49
CA ARG A 55 -2.02 -4.14 2.39
C ARG A 55 -1.28 -2.88 1.94
N TYR A 56 -0.98 -2.00 2.88
CA TYR A 56 -0.34 -0.71 2.62
C TYR A 56 0.80 -0.46 3.62
N ALA A 57 1.82 0.24 3.17
CA ALA A 57 2.87 0.77 4.02
C ALA A 57 2.46 2.15 4.58
N LEU A 58 2.80 2.43 5.83
CA LEU A 58 2.59 3.78 6.40
C LEU A 58 3.67 4.75 5.90
N LYS A 59 4.92 4.29 5.93
CA LYS A 59 6.10 5.07 5.53
C LYS A 59 6.90 4.27 4.50
N VAL A 60 7.21 4.89 3.38
CA VAL A 60 8.08 4.35 2.33
C VAL A 60 9.28 5.27 2.23
N ARG A 61 10.51 4.72 2.23
CA ARG A 61 11.75 5.48 2.03
C ARG A 61 12.20 5.39 0.59
#